data_AF-A0A9D8FFG3-F1
#
_entry.id   AF-A0A9D8FFG3-F1
#
_cell.length_a   1.000
_cell.length_b   1.000
_cell.length_c   1.000
_cell.angle_alpha   90.00
_cell.angle_beta   90.00
_cell.angle_gamma   90.00
#
_symmetry.space_group_name_H-M   'P 1'
#
loop_
_entity.id
_entity.type
_entity.pdbx_description
1 polymer ?
#
loop_
_entity_poly.entity_id
_entity_poly.type
_entity_poly.pdbx_seq_one_letter_code
_entity_poly.pdbx_strand_id
1 'polypeptide(L)'
;MKSLALLAFLSVSLPAFAAPTTTESPPQRVPYDASTPAGPHHRFHPNPIQDPVTGQEFMGGYVEIASGLNFRTGQGQWLPTMEEFQIVNGHAVAASGPHQVILSNNPKQPGAVDLLTPDGHRLRGHVLGLSLYNPTTGASELIAEVQDCVGELISPNQVQFHRAFDTIDASIRYTYKSSGLEQDIIFHEQPSIPIDFQEPGCRIEVMTEWLELPPVQKTVQKLKEEKDAQKRAAIVEPDLEDEHLDFGEMSMGPGRAFALGAPRLAGSIPVAKRLVNIEGRTILFEAVEIESAREELEKLPLVQAFWQRRSLDRTPSPQLRAQIPPAPERDSIAVAGRAAPIEQGITRLFAQNSPAPGFVIDWEVVSSVSGMRFKGYSTPGQDV
;
A
#
# COMPACT_ATOMS: atom_id res chain seq x y z
N MET A 1 24.98 -68.63 47.18
CA MET A 1 24.99 -68.92 45.73
C MET A 1 23.69 -68.39 45.14
N LYS A 2 23.79 -67.60 44.07
CA LYS A 2 22.79 -66.68 43.53
C LYS A 2 21.59 -67.44 42.93
N SER A 3 20.36 -67.06 43.32
CA SER A 3 19.13 -67.49 42.66
C SER A 3 18.76 -66.44 41.61
N LEU A 4 18.60 -66.88 40.37
CA LEU A 4 18.38 -66.06 39.17
C LEU A 4 16.88 -65.79 39.03
N ALA A 5 16.43 -64.54 39.22
CA ALA A 5 15.06 -64.13 38.93
C ALA A 5 14.97 -63.63 37.48
N LEU A 6 14.15 -64.32 36.69
CA LEU A 6 13.84 -64.03 35.29
C LEU A 6 12.78 -62.91 35.23
N LEU A 7 13.17 -61.68 34.87
CA LEU A 7 12.22 -60.62 34.54
C LEU A 7 11.83 -60.73 33.06
N ALA A 8 10.57 -61.08 32.80
CA ALA A 8 9.96 -61.00 31.49
C ALA A 8 9.57 -59.55 31.18
N PHE A 9 10.18 -58.95 30.14
CA PHE A 9 9.72 -57.69 29.57
C PHE A 9 8.60 -57.96 28.56
N LEU A 10 7.36 -57.59 28.90
CA LEU A 10 6.26 -57.50 27.94
C LEU A 10 6.46 -56.23 27.09
N SER A 11 6.79 -56.38 25.82
CA SER A 11 6.75 -55.29 24.84
C SER A 11 5.31 -55.03 24.40
N VAL A 12 4.72 -53.93 24.85
CA VAL A 12 3.45 -53.44 24.29
C VAL A 12 3.76 -52.65 23.02
N SER A 13 3.33 -53.16 21.88
CA SER A 13 3.37 -52.46 20.60
C SER A 13 2.19 -51.49 20.54
N LEU A 14 2.46 -50.19 20.53
CA LEU A 14 1.47 -49.17 20.19
C LEU A 14 1.25 -49.17 18.67
N PRO A 15 0.01 -49.16 18.16
CA PRO A 15 -0.23 -48.98 16.74
C PRO A 15 0.19 -47.57 16.33
N ALA A 16 0.99 -47.47 15.26
CA ALA A 16 1.32 -46.22 14.61
C ALA A 16 0.04 -45.63 13.99
N PHE A 17 -0.41 -44.49 14.49
CA PHE A 17 -1.41 -43.67 13.79
C PHE A 17 -0.74 -43.08 12.54
N ALA A 18 -1.10 -43.59 11.37
CA ALA A 18 -0.83 -42.91 10.12
C ALA A 18 -1.73 -41.65 10.06
N ALA A 19 -1.11 -40.47 10.06
CA ALA A 19 -1.81 -39.24 9.75
C ALA A 19 -2.34 -39.34 8.30
N PRO A 20 -3.61 -38.97 8.02
CA PRO A 20 -4.08 -38.90 6.65
C PRO A 20 -3.32 -37.77 5.94
N THR A 21 -2.40 -38.14 5.05
CA THR A 21 -1.92 -37.23 4.00
C THR A 21 -3.07 -36.99 3.04
N THR A 22 -3.93 -36.01 3.35
CA THR A 22 -4.74 -35.35 2.34
C THR A 22 -3.80 -34.52 1.48
N THR A 23 -3.41 -35.07 0.33
CA THR A 23 -2.81 -34.29 -0.75
C THR A 23 -3.91 -33.39 -1.30
N GLU A 24 -4.08 -32.22 -0.70
CA GLU A 24 -4.97 -31.18 -1.24
C GLU A 24 -4.37 -30.76 -2.57
N SER A 25 -5.01 -31.21 -3.65
CA SER A 25 -4.64 -30.78 -5.00
C SER A 25 -4.89 -29.28 -5.08
N PRO A 26 -4.01 -28.47 -5.68
CA PRO A 26 -4.27 -27.05 -5.85
C PRO A 26 -5.63 -26.87 -6.53
N PRO A 27 -6.48 -25.94 -6.08
CA PRO A 27 -7.81 -25.77 -6.64
C PRO A 27 -7.69 -25.55 -8.14
N GLN A 28 -8.28 -26.45 -8.93
CA GLN A 28 -8.34 -26.29 -10.37
C GLN A 28 -9.15 -25.02 -10.67
N ARG A 29 -8.57 -24.09 -11.44
CA ARG A 29 -9.31 -22.92 -11.92
C ARG A 29 -10.48 -23.41 -12.76
N VAL A 30 -11.70 -23.22 -12.25
CA VAL A 30 -12.92 -23.42 -13.03
C VAL A 30 -12.83 -22.46 -14.23
N PRO A 31 -13.03 -22.91 -15.48
CA PRO A 31 -13.04 -22.02 -16.64
C PRO A 31 -14.04 -20.88 -16.42
N TYR A 32 -13.63 -19.65 -16.75
CA TYR A 32 -14.49 -18.48 -16.62
C TYR A 32 -15.70 -18.60 -17.57
N ASP A 33 -16.90 -18.54 -17.00
CA ASP A 33 -18.15 -18.46 -17.75
C ASP A 33 -18.71 -17.04 -17.68
N ALA A 34 -18.59 -16.31 -18.79
CA ALA A 34 -19.08 -14.95 -18.95
C ALA A 34 -20.61 -14.81 -18.85
N SER A 35 -21.34 -15.92 -18.87
CA SER A 35 -22.80 -15.93 -18.77
C SER A 35 -23.33 -15.87 -17.33
N THR A 36 -22.45 -15.99 -16.33
CA THR A 36 -22.84 -15.92 -14.91
C THR A 36 -23.11 -14.46 -14.49
N PRO A 37 -24.17 -14.20 -13.70
CA PRO A 37 -24.43 -12.86 -13.16
C PRO A 37 -23.23 -12.31 -12.38
N ALA A 38 -22.74 -11.15 -12.80
CA ALA A 38 -21.61 -10.46 -12.17
C ALA A 38 -21.81 -8.95 -12.19
N GLY A 39 -21.18 -8.29 -11.23
CA GLY A 39 -21.06 -6.84 -11.13
C GLY A 39 -19.70 -6.45 -10.54
N PRO A 40 -19.43 -5.17 -10.26
CA PRO A 40 -18.10 -4.71 -9.87
C PRO A 40 -17.55 -5.41 -8.61
N HIS A 41 -18.44 -5.80 -7.69
CA HIS A 41 -18.07 -6.38 -6.39
C HIS A 41 -18.65 -7.76 -6.12
N HIS A 42 -19.35 -8.37 -7.08
CA HIS A 42 -19.97 -9.67 -6.85
C HIS A 42 -19.93 -10.57 -8.08
N ARG A 43 -19.98 -11.87 -7.83
CA ARG A 43 -20.06 -12.89 -8.87
C ARG A 43 -20.85 -14.10 -8.37
N PHE A 44 -21.75 -14.61 -9.20
CA PHE A 44 -22.42 -15.86 -8.93
C PHE A 44 -21.57 -17.06 -9.38
N HIS A 45 -21.40 -18.02 -8.50
CA HIS A 45 -20.73 -19.30 -8.75
C HIS A 45 -21.78 -20.41 -8.77
N PRO A 46 -22.15 -20.95 -9.95
CA PRO A 46 -23.10 -22.05 -10.03
C PRO A 46 -22.50 -23.32 -9.44
N ASN A 47 -23.30 -24.07 -8.71
CA ASN A 47 -22.93 -25.37 -8.17
C ASN A 47 -24.09 -26.35 -8.40
N PRO A 48 -23.99 -27.27 -9.38
CA PRO A 48 -24.98 -28.31 -9.55
C PRO A 48 -25.05 -29.17 -8.29
N ILE A 49 -26.24 -29.30 -7.71
CA ILE A 49 -26.51 -30.12 -6.54
C ILE A 49 -27.40 -31.26 -7.00
N GLN A 50 -26.94 -32.49 -6.83
CA GLN A 50 -27.78 -33.65 -7.03
C GLN A 50 -28.50 -34.00 -5.73
N ASP A 51 -29.82 -34.19 -5.81
CA ASP A 51 -30.61 -34.71 -4.70
C ASP A 51 -30.26 -36.17 -4.44
N PRO A 52 -29.79 -36.52 -3.24
CA PRO A 52 -29.36 -37.89 -2.92
C PRO A 52 -30.52 -38.89 -2.85
N VAL A 53 -31.78 -38.43 -2.78
CA VAL A 53 -32.99 -39.24 -2.67
C VAL A 53 -33.66 -39.40 -4.03
N THR A 54 -33.84 -38.30 -4.77
CA THR A 54 -34.56 -38.31 -6.06
C THR A 54 -33.64 -38.47 -7.27
N GLY A 55 -32.34 -38.21 -7.11
CA GLY A 55 -31.36 -38.16 -8.21
C GLY A 55 -31.50 -36.93 -9.11
N GLN A 56 -32.46 -36.04 -8.82
CA GLN A 56 -32.71 -34.83 -9.58
C GLN A 56 -31.58 -33.81 -9.38
N GLU A 57 -31.11 -33.20 -10.47
CA GLU A 57 -30.16 -32.09 -10.41
C GLU A 57 -30.89 -30.77 -10.20
N PHE A 58 -30.44 -30.01 -9.20
CA PHE A 58 -30.85 -28.64 -8.94
C PHE A 58 -29.66 -27.72 -9.19
N MET A 59 -29.91 -26.56 -9.78
CA MET A 59 -28.88 -25.53 -9.88
C MET A 59 -28.82 -24.71 -8.60
N GLY A 60 -27.86 -25.05 -7.76
CA GLY A 60 -27.47 -24.24 -6.61
C GLY A 60 -26.34 -23.27 -6.97
N GLY A 61 -25.81 -22.61 -5.96
CA GLY A 61 -24.64 -21.76 -6.10
C GLY A 61 -24.43 -20.85 -4.90
N TYR A 62 -23.39 -20.04 -4.97
CA TYR A 62 -23.14 -18.99 -4.00
C TYR A 62 -22.77 -17.69 -4.70
N VAL A 63 -23.00 -16.56 -4.05
CA VAL A 63 -22.53 -15.25 -4.52
C VAL A 63 -21.25 -14.93 -3.76
N GLU A 64 -20.15 -14.83 -4.49
CA GLU A 64 -18.93 -14.23 -3.97
C GLU A 64 -19.09 -12.71 -3.99
N ILE A 65 -18.72 -12.06 -2.90
CA ILE A 65 -18.70 -10.61 -2.77
C ILE A 65 -17.32 -10.20 -2.26
N ALA A 66 -16.66 -9.32 -3.01
CA ALA A 66 -15.36 -8.74 -2.67
C ALA A 66 -15.18 -7.41 -3.40
N SER A 67 -14.40 -6.51 -2.81
CA SER A 67 -14.04 -5.23 -3.41
C SER A 67 -13.33 -5.44 -4.75
N GLY A 68 -13.82 -4.73 -5.77
CA GLY A 68 -13.33 -4.80 -7.14
C GLY A 68 -13.18 -6.19 -7.76
N LEU A 69 -14.00 -7.17 -7.40
CA LEU A 69 -13.93 -8.55 -7.92
C LEU A 69 -13.90 -8.64 -9.46
N ASN A 70 -14.58 -7.70 -10.13
CA ASN A 70 -14.70 -7.68 -11.58
C ASN A 70 -14.47 -6.28 -12.15
N PHE A 71 -14.07 -6.24 -13.42
CA PHE A 71 -14.02 -5.02 -14.22
C PHE A 71 -14.85 -5.15 -15.48
N ARG A 72 -15.33 -4.02 -15.99
CA ARG A 72 -16.17 -3.99 -17.19
C ARG A 72 -15.33 -3.65 -18.41
N THR A 73 -15.34 -4.53 -19.42
CA THR A 73 -14.64 -4.28 -20.68
C THR A 73 -15.33 -3.19 -21.50
N GLY A 74 -14.65 -2.65 -22.51
CA GLY A 74 -15.26 -1.70 -23.46
C GLY A 74 -16.45 -2.28 -24.25
N GLN A 75 -16.60 -3.60 -24.28
CA GLN A 75 -17.75 -4.31 -24.87
C GLN A 75 -18.89 -4.52 -23.86
N GLY A 76 -18.72 -4.05 -22.62
CA GLY A 76 -19.72 -4.13 -21.55
C GLY A 76 -19.73 -5.44 -20.75
N GLN A 77 -18.79 -6.35 -21.00
CA GLN A 77 -18.68 -7.65 -20.31
C GLN A 77 -17.94 -7.54 -18.98
N TRP A 78 -18.34 -8.33 -17.98
CA TRP A 78 -17.72 -8.36 -16.65
C TRP A 78 -16.66 -9.46 -16.56
N LEU A 79 -15.38 -9.11 -16.64
CA LEU A 79 -14.27 -10.05 -16.48
C LEU A 79 -13.72 -10.00 -15.04
N PRO A 80 -13.09 -11.08 -14.52
CA PRO A 80 -12.45 -11.05 -13.22
C PRO A 80 -11.27 -10.07 -13.23
N THR A 81 -11.13 -9.32 -12.15
CA THR A 81 -9.97 -8.44 -11.97
C THR A 81 -8.68 -9.24 -11.93
N MET A 82 -7.66 -8.75 -12.62
CA MET A 82 -6.31 -9.28 -12.58
C MET A 82 -5.43 -8.30 -11.81
N GLU A 83 -4.98 -8.71 -10.62
CA GLU A 83 -4.00 -7.96 -9.85
C GLU A 83 -2.62 -8.13 -10.50
N GLU A 84 -2.37 -7.38 -11.57
CA GLU A 84 -1.06 -7.38 -12.24
C GLU A 84 -0.77 -6.05 -12.95
N PHE A 85 0.51 -5.74 -13.07
CA PHE A 85 1.04 -4.72 -13.95
C PHE A 85 1.59 -5.36 -15.23
N GLN A 86 1.19 -4.82 -16.36
CA GLN A 86 1.79 -5.09 -17.66
C GLN A 86 2.77 -3.97 -18.00
N ILE A 87 3.93 -4.32 -18.56
CA ILE A 87 4.92 -3.31 -18.96
C ILE A 87 4.61 -2.87 -20.38
N VAL A 88 4.21 -1.61 -20.53
CA VAL A 88 3.81 -1.00 -21.81
C VAL A 88 4.65 0.24 -22.01
N ASN A 89 5.45 0.27 -23.08
CA ASN A 89 6.37 1.38 -23.38
C ASN A 89 7.30 1.76 -22.20
N GLY A 90 7.70 0.78 -21.39
CA GLY A 90 8.56 0.98 -20.22
C GLY A 90 7.83 1.39 -18.93
N HIS A 91 6.54 1.70 -19.00
CA HIS A 91 5.69 2.01 -17.85
C HIS A 91 4.97 0.77 -17.34
N ALA A 92 4.60 0.74 -16.05
CA ALA A 92 3.80 -0.33 -15.49
C ALA A 92 2.33 0.08 -15.50
N VAL A 93 1.50 -0.74 -16.13
CA VAL A 93 0.09 -0.45 -16.40
C VAL A 93 -0.78 -1.57 -15.85
N ALA A 94 -1.64 -1.25 -14.90
CA ALA A 94 -2.71 -2.12 -14.43
C ALA A 94 -4.03 -1.61 -15.01
N ALA A 95 -4.56 -2.32 -16.01
CA ALA A 95 -5.79 -1.91 -16.72
C ALA A 95 -6.90 -2.98 -16.67
N SER A 96 -6.63 -4.12 -16.04
CA SER A 96 -7.55 -5.27 -15.95
C SER A 96 -8.26 -5.30 -14.59
N GLY A 97 -8.75 -4.14 -14.13
CA GLY A 97 -9.49 -3.99 -12.88
C GLY A 97 -10.42 -2.77 -12.93
N PRO A 98 -11.24 -2.56 -11.89
CA PRO A 98 -12.26 -1.50 -11.88
C PRO A 98 -11.64 -0.10 -11.86
N HIS A 99 -10.52 0.07 -11.15
CA HIS A 99 -9.62 1.22 -11.26
C HIS A 99 -8.40 0.84 -12.10
N GLN A 100 -7.85 1.83 -12.79
CA GLN A 100 -6.68 1.66 -13.64
C GLN A 100 -5.51 2.48 -13.08
N VAL A 101 -4.29 1.95 -13.21
CA VAL A 101 -3.09 2.60 -12.70
C VAL A 101 -2.00 2.58 -13.76
N ILE A 102 -1.37 3.73 -13.97
CA ILE A 102 -0.12 3.86 -14.72
C ILE A 102 0.94 4.37 -13.76
N LEU A 103 2.05 3.63 -13.67
CA LEU A 103 3.26 4.03 -12.97
C LEU A 103 4.35 4.37 -13.99
N SER A 104 4.87 5.58 -13.89
CA SER A 104 6.01 6.04 -14.68
C SER A 104 7.25 5.22 -14.36
N ASN A 105 8.17 5.08 -15.32
CA ASN A 105 9.38 4.29 -15.09
C ASN A 105 10.37 4.95 -14.13
N ASN A 106 10.18 6.23 -13.81
CA ASN A 106 10.99 7.01 -12.88
C ASN A 106 10.05 7.77 -11.92
N PRO A 107 10.21 7.59 -10.59
CA PRO A 107 9.28 8.10 -9.59
C PRO A 107 9.39 9.62 -9.39
N LYS A 108 10.49 10.24 -9.84
CA LYS A 108 10.71 11.69 -9.79
C LYS A 108 9.91 12.45 -10.87
N GLN A 109 9.41 11.75 -11.88
CA GLN A 109 8.66 12.41 -12.96
C GLN A 109 7.35 13.01 -12.43
N PRO A 110 6.97 14.23 -12.84
CA PRO A 110 5.72 14.84 -12.41
C PRO A 110 4.51 14.02 -12.86
N GLY A 111 3.68 13.61 -11.90
CA GLY A 111 2.57 12.70 -12.16
C GLY A 111 3.02 11.27 -12.44
N ALA A 112 4.08 10.83 -11.76
CA ALA A 112 4.61 9.47 -11.84
C ALA A 112 3.57 8.39 -11.52
N VAL A 113 2.56 8.73 -10.71
CA VAL A 113 1.39 7.89 -10.44
C VAL A 113 0.18 8.53 -11.09
N ASP A 114 -0.55 7.73 -11.86
CA ASP A 114 -1.79 8.14 -12.52
C ASP A 114 -2.84 7.05 -12.30
N LEU A 115 -3.79 7.34 -11.42
CA LEU A 115 -4.88 6.46 -11.05
C LEU A 115 -6.20 6.99 -11.63
N LEU A 116 -6.91 6.13 -12.35
CA LEU A 116 -8.28 6.37 -12.79
C LEU A 116 -9.22 5.54 -11.92
N THR A 117 -10.10 6.21 -11.19
CA THR A 117 -11.10 5.58 -10.33
C THR A 117 -12.21 4.92 -11.16
N PRO A 118 -13.00 4.00 -10.59
CA PRO A 118 -14.06 3.32 -11.34
C PRO A 118 -15.17 4.27 -11.83
N ASP A 119 -15.40 5.38 -11.12
CA ASP A 119 -16.32 6.46 -11.49
C ASP A 119 -15.70 7.50 -12.45
N GLY A 120 -14.47 7.27 -12.91
CA GLY A 120 -13.83 8.06 -13.97
C GLY A 120 -13.11 9.32 -13.49
N HIS A 121 -12.92 9.50 -12.19
CA HIS A 121 -12.07 10.55 -11.65
C HIS A 121 -10.59 10.17 -11.76
N ARG A 122 -9.72 11.18 -11.93
CA ARG A 122 -8.28 10.97 -12.10
C ARG A 122 -7.51 11.56 -10.94
N LEU A 123 -6.65 10.74 -10.35
CA LEU A 123 -5.69 11.11 -9.32
C LEU A 123 -4.30 10.98 -9.93
N ARG A 124 -3.69 12.12 -10.26
CA ARG A 124 -2.35 12.16 -10.86
C ARG A 124 -1.40 12.89 -9.94
N GLY A 125 -0.36 12.20 -9.48
CA GLY A 125 0.55 12.72 -8.47
C GLY A 125 1.91 12.05 -8.46
N HIS A 126 2.76 12.45 -7.52
CA HIS A 126 4.09 11.90 -7.31
C HIS A 126 4.59 12.24 -5.90
N VAL A 127 5.45 11.40 -5.35
CA VAL A 127 6.13 11.67 -4.08
C VAL A 127 7.16 12.78 -4.31
N LEU A 128 7.17 13.78 -3.44
CA LEU A 128 8.14 14.88 -3.46
C LEU A 128 9.38 14.54 -2.64
N GLY A 129 9.17 13.98 -1.45
CA GLY A 129 10.25 13.80 -0.48
C GLY A 129 9.76 13.46 0.91
N LEU A 130 10.70 13.52 1.84
CA LEU A 130 10.51 13.27 3.26
C LEU A 130 10.88 14.53 4.06
N SER A 131 10.08 14.86 5.07
CA SER A 131 10.34 15.97 5.98
C SER A 131 10.18 15.58 7.46
N LEU A 132 10.72 16.41 8.34
CA LEU A 132 10.47 16.37 9.78
C LEU A 132 9.60 17.56 10.16
N TYR A 133 8.63 17.37 11.06
CA TYR A 133 7.77 18.44 11.56
C TYR A 133 7.75 18.46 13.10
N ASN A 134 7.97 19.65 13.67
CA ASN A 134 7.83 19.90 15.10
C ASN A 134 6.50 20.63 15.35
N PRO A 135 5.49 19.99 15.95
CA PRO A 135 4.18 20.61 16.19
C PRO A 135 4.20 21.69 17.27
N THR A 136 5.21 21.70 18.16
CA THR A 136 5.39 22.72 19.20
C THR A 136 5.73 24.06 18.57
N THR A 137 6.71 24.07 17.67
CA THR A 137 7.22 25.31 17.04
C THR A 137 6.60 25.60 15.68
N GLY A 138 5.97 24.61 15.05
CA GLY A 138 5.54 24.66 13.64
C GLY A 138 6.71 24.56 12.66
N ALA A 139 7.94 24.31 13.13
CA ALA A 139 9.10 24.16 12.26
C ALA A 139 9.01 22.85 11.47
N SER A 140 9.42 22.89 10.20
CA SER A 140 9.71 21.67 9.45
C SER A 140 10.98 21.79 8.62
N GLU A 141 11.59 20.64 8.36
CA GLU A 141 12.86 20.45 7.67
C GLU A 141 12.72 19.34 6.64
N LEU A 142 13.03 19.64 5.38
CA LEU A 142 13.10 18.63 4.32
C LEU A 142 14.39 17.81 4.49
N ILE A 143 14.24 16.51 4.69
CA ILE A 143 15.38 15.61 4.95
C ILE A 143 15.77 14.76 3.76
N ALA A 144 14.88 14.57 2.78
CA ALA A 144 15.20 13.85 1.53
C ALA A 144 14.27 14.25 0.37
N GLU A 145 14.81 14.32 -0.84
CA GLU A 145 14.06 14.51 -2.08
C GLU A 145 14.02 13.21 -2.90
N VAL A 146 12.93 13.00 -3.65
CA VAL A 146 12.88 11.88 -4.60
C VAL A 146 13.92 12.12 -5.70
N GLN A 147 14.72 11.09 -5.98
CA GLN A 147 15.74 11.09 -7.01
C GLN A 147 15.39 10.18 -8.19
N ASP A 148 16.14 10.34 -9.27
CA ASP A 148 15.98 9.53 -10.47
C ASP A 148 16.41 8.08 -10.19
N CYS A 149 15.49 7.13 -10.34
CA CYS A 149 15.75 5.70 -10.35
C CYS A 149 14.76 4.97 -11.26
N VAL A 150 14.95 3.67 -11.48
CA VAL A 150 14.07 2.84 -12.31
C VAL A 150 13.26 1.89 -11.45
N GLY A 151 11.98 1.74 -11.78
CA GLY A 151 11.12 0.76 -11.11
C GLY A 151 11.45 -0.67 -11.54
N GLU A 152 11.31 -1.61 -10.61
CA GLU A 152 11.41 -3.04 -10.86
C GLU A 152 10.08 -3.71 -10.55
N LEU A 153 9.58 -4.56 -11.46
CA LEU A 153 8.43 -5.41 -11.21
C LEU A 153 8.90 -6.63 -10.40
N ILE A 154 8.69 -6.58 -9.08
CA ILE A 154 9.17 -7.58 -8.11
C ILE A 154 8.14 -8.69 -7.83
N SER A 155 6.88 -8.44 -8.15
CA SER A 155 5.79 -9.42 -8.21
C SER A 155 4.81 -9.00 -9.32
N PRO A 156 3.86 -9.84 -9.77
CA PRO A 156 2.90 -9.45 -10.79
C PRO A 156 2.21 -8.12 -10.50
N ASN A 157 1.91 -7.82 -9.23
CA ASN A 157 1.19 -6.62 -8.81
C ASN A 157 2.03 -5.61 -8.01
N GLN A 158 3.35 -5.75 -7.97
CA GLN A 158 4.22 -4.86 -7.20
C GLN A 158 5.36 -4.29 -8.03
N VAL A 159 5.45 -2.96 -8.04
CA VAL A 159 6.57 -2.21 -8.60
C VAL A 159 7.34 -1.55 -7.46
N GLN A 160 8.64 -1.76 -7.42
CA GLN A 160 9.52 -1.16 -6.43
C GLN A 160 10.58 -0.28 -7.07
N PHE A 161 10.66 0.96 -6.60
CA PHE A 161 11.70 1.92 -6.90
C PHE A 161 12.73 1.87 -5.78
N HIS A 162 13.84 1.17 -6.02
CA HIS A 162 14.92 1.04 -5.05
C HIS A 162 15.67 2.36 -4.90
N ARG A 163 16.06 2.70 -3.65
CA ARG A 163 16.87 3.89 -3.34
C ARG A 163 16.31 5.16 -4.00
N ALA A 164 15.02 5.37 -3.80
CA ALA A 164 14.25 6.42 -4.46
C ALA A 164 14.52 7.82 -3.90
N PHE A 165 15.32 7.96 -2.84
CA PHE A 165 15.62 9.23 -2.17
C PHE A 165 17.12 9.54 -2.18
N ASP A 166 17.48 10.81 -2.21
CA ASP A 166 18.87 11.29 -2.43
C ASP A 166 19.79 11.29 -1.20
N THR A 167 19.22 11.51 -0.01
CA THR A 167 19.94 11.60 1.26
C THR A 167 19.73 10.40 2.17
N ILE A 168 18.64 9.65 1.99
CA ILE A 168 18.21 8.53 2.84
C ILE A 168 18.07 7.28 1.99
N ASP A 169 18.61 6.15 2.45
CA ASP A 169 18.36 4.85 1.82
C ASP A 169 16.92 4.38 2.12
N ALA A 170 16.01 4.74 1.21
CA ALA A 170 14.61 4.33 1.26
C ALA A 170 14.10 4.00 -0.15
N SER A 171 13.11 3.10 -0.23
CA SER A 171 12.42 2.73 -1.46
C SER A 171 10.99 3.27 -1.49
N ILE A 172 10.44 3.42 -2.69
CA ILE A 172 8.99 3.56 -2.91
C ILE A 172 8.49 2.24 -3.50
N ARG A 173 7.42 1.66 -2.97
CA ARG A 173 6.77 0.49 -3.55
C ARG A 173 5.29 0.75 -3.76
N TYR A 174 4.78 0.34 -4.92
CA TYR A 174 3.35 0.36 -5.22
C TYR A 174 2.82 -1.08 -5.31
N THR A 175 1.69 -1.34 -4.64
CA THR A 175 0.97 -2.62 -4.74
C THR A 175 -0.42 -2.39 -5.33
N TYR A 176 -0.70 -3.00 -6.47
CA TYR A 176 -2.03 -2.98 -7.08
C TYR A 176 -2.87 -4.15 -6.56
N LYS A 177 -4.10 -3.84 -6.14
CA LYS A 177 -5.08 -4.82 -5.66
C LYS A 177 -6.41 -4.60 -6.34
N SER A 178 -7.29 -5.60 -6.33
CA SER A 178 -8.67 -5.42 -6.79
C SER A 178 -9.40 -4.35 -5.97
N SER A 179 -9.04 -4.21 -4.70
CA SER A 179 -9.60 -3.22 -3.79
C SER A 179 -9.04 -1.81 -3.97
N GLY A 180 -7.86 -1.61 -4.57
CA GLY A 180 -7.19 -0.33 -4.48
C GLY A 180 -5.74 -0.29 -4.97
N LEU A 181 -5.04 0.79 -4.61
CA LEU A 181 -3.61 0.99 -4.81
C LEU A 181 -2.98 1.36 -3.47
N GLU A 182 -1.93 0.64 -3.08
CA GLU A 182 -1.10 0.95 -1.91
C GLU A 182 0.21 1.62 -2.35
N GLN A 183 0.67 2.60 -1.58
CA GLN A 183 2.02 3.17 -1.66
C GLN A 183 2.74 2.98 -0.33
N ASP A 184 3.87 2.29 -0.37
CA ASP A 184 4.78 2.12 0.76
C ASP A 184 6.03 2.99 0.56
N ILE A 185 6.40 3.78 1.56
CA ILE A 185 7.77 4.28 1.74
C ILE A 185 8.49 3.34 2.70
N ILE A 186 9.57 2.73 2.23
CA ILE A 186 10.32 1.71 2.98
C ILE A 186 11.70 2.26 3.33
N PHE A 187 11.91 2.62 4.60
CA PHE A 187 13.22 3.00 5.12
C PHE A 187 14.10 1.76 5.31
N HIS A 188 15.30 1.77 4.75
CA HIS A 188 16.31 0.71 4.92
C HIS A 188 17.44 1.13 5.87
N GLU A 189 17.42 2.39 6.34
CA GLU A 189 18.35 2.94 7.30
C GLU A 189 17.67 3.89 8.28
N GLN A 190 18.36 4.17 9.39
CA GLN A 190 17.94 5.19 10.35
C GLN A 190 18.03 6.59 9.74
N PRO A 191 16.93 7.37 9.68
CA PRO A 191 17.01 8.77 9.31
C PRO A 191 17.80 9.55 10.37
N SER A 192 18.62 10.51 9.94
CA SER A 192 19.28 11.44 10.87
C SER A 192 18.27 12.47 11.35
N ILE A 193 17.98 12.48 12.66
CA ILE A 193 16.98 13.37 13.27
C ILE A 193 17.70 14.46 14.08
N PRO A 194 17.66 15.74 13.65
CA PRO A 194 18.25 16.85 14.40
C PRO A 194 17.60 17.02 15.78
N ILE A 195 18.33 17.62 16.71
CA ILE A 195 17.90 17.74 18.12
C ILE A 195 16.55 18.43 18.28
N ASP A 196 16.27 19.45 17.47
CA ASP A 196 15.02 20.22 17.49
C ASP A 196 13.78 19.41 17.05
N PHE A 197 13.99 18.21 16.48
CA PHE A 197 12.94 17.27 16.07
C PHE A 197 12.90 16.00 16.91
N GLN A 198 13.62 15.96 18.03
CA GLN A 198 13.59 14.83 18.97
C GLN A 198 12.56 15.01 20.11
N GLU A 199 11.89 16.16 20.15
CA GLU A 199 10.85 16.46 21.14
C GLU A 199 9.58 15.61 20.93
N PRO A 200 8.79 15.36 22.00
CA PRO A 200 7.53 14.63 21.89
C PRO A 200 6.57 15.26 20.86
N GLY A 201 5.93 14.41 20.06
CA GLY A 201 5.01 14.83 19.00
C GLY A 201 5.65 15.21 17.67
N CYS A 202 6.99 15.33 17.59
CA CYS A 202 7.67 15.52 16.30
C CYS A 202 7.40 14.34 15.36
N ARG A 203 7.33 14.63 14.06
CA ARG A 203 6.80 13.70 13.05
C ARG A 203 7.77 13.54 11.88
N ILE A 204 7.85 12.33 11.32
CA ILE A 204 8.35 12.11 9.96
C ILE A 204 7.15 12.23 9.03
N GLU A 205 7.26 13.03 7.97
CA GLU A 205 6.21 13.25 7.00
C GLU A 205 6.66 12.80 5.60
N VAL A 206 5.83 11.98 4.95
CA VAL A 206 5.92 11.75 3.49
C VAL A 206 5.09 12.81 2.80
N MET A 207 5.67 13.48 1.80
CA MET A 207 4.98 14.49 1.00
C MET A 207 4.65 13.95 -0.39
N THR A 208 3.38 13.92 -0.74
CA THR A 208 2.89 13.57 -2.09
C THR A 208 2.19 14.76 -2.72
N GLU A 209 2.63 15.18 -3.91
CA GLU A 209 1.96 16.24 -4.67
C GLU A 209 0.95 15.68 -5.67
N TRP A 210 -0.27 16.19 -5.61
CA TRP A 210 -1.33 15.91 -6.57
C TRP A 210 -1.43 17.03 -7.60
N LEU A 211 -1.14 16.69 -8.86
CA LEU A 211 -1.26 17.59 -10.02
C LEU A 211 -2.70 17.62 -10.56
N GLU A 212 -3.40 16.49 -10.42
CA GLU A 212 -4.81 16.34 -10.71
C GLU A 212 -5.44 15.56 -9.57
N LEU A 213 -6.49 16.11 -8.98
CA LEU A 213 -7.22 15.52 -7.85
C LEU A 213 -8.70 15.93 -8.00
N PRO A 214 -9.66 15.00 -7.94
CA PRO A 214 -11.07 15.35 -7.94
C PRO A 214 -11.43 16.12 -6.66
N PRO A 215 -12.62 16.75 -6.58
CA PRO A 215 -13.11 17.33 -5.34
C PRO A 215 -13.09 16.30 -4.21
N VAL A 216 -12.45 16.67 -3.09
CA VAL A 216 -12.23 15.78 -1.95
C VAL A 216 -13.21 16.11 -0.83
N GLN A 217 -13.99 15.13 -0.39
CA GLN A 217 -14.73 15.24 0.86
C GLN A 217 -13.83 14.79 2.01
N LYS A 218 -13.69 15.63 3.03
CA LYS A 218 -12.80 15.38 4.17
C LYS A 218 -13.60 15.08 5.43
N THR A 219 -13.25 14.00 6.11
CA THR A 219 -13.71 13.73 7.48
C THR A 219 -12.49 13.66 8.39
N VAL A 220 -12.46 14.50 9.43
CA VAL A 220 -11.32 14.60 10.35
C VAL A 220 -11.55 13.73 11.59
N GLN A 221 -10.57 12.92 11.94
CA GLN A 221 -10.54 12.17 13.20
C GLN A 221 -9.35 12.62 14.04
N LYS A 222 -9.58 12.93 15.32
CA LYS A 222 -8.48 13.15 16.27
C LYS A 222 -7.87 11.81 16.71
N LEU A 223 -6.59 11.61 16.43
CA LEU A 223 -5.82 10.47 16.91
C LEU A 223 -5.22 10.73 18.30
N LYS A 224 -4.86 11.98 18.58
CA LYS A 224 -4.32 12.44 19.86
C LYS A 224 -4.78 13.86 20.12
N GLU A 225 -5.06 14.18 21.38
CA GLU A 225 -5.55 15.49 21.79
C GLU A 225 -4.79 15.96 23.04
N GLU A 226 -4.27 17.19 23.00
CA GLU A 226 -3.71 17.84 24.20
C GLU A 226 -4.86 18.43 25.03
N LYS A 227 -5.00 17.92 26.25
CA LYS A 227 -6.08 18.25 27.18
C LYS A 227 -5.73 19.41 28.11
N ASP A 228 -4.44 19.66 28.31
CA ASP A 228 -3.98 20.79 29.13
C ASP A 228 -4.10 22.10 28.34
N ALA A 229 -4.92 23.02 28.85
CA ALA A 229 -5.22 24.28 28.17
C ALA A 229 -3.98 25.21 28.06
N GLN A 230 -3.05 25.14 29.01
CA GLN A 230 -1.84 25.97 28.98
C GLN A 230 -0.86 25.45 27.93
N LYS A 231 -0.65 24.12 27.88
CA LYS A 231 0.16 23.50 26.82
C LYS A 231 -0.44 23.72 25.44
N ARG A 232 -1.77 23.57 25.31
CA ARG A 232 -2.47 23.80 24.05
C ARG A 232 -2.24 25.21 23.51
N ALA A 233 -2.22 26.22 24.38
CA ALA A 233 -1.97 27.60 23.97
C ALA A 233 -0.51 27.90 23.57
N ALA A 234 0.43 27.00 23.91
CA ALA A 234 1.85 27.15 23.66
C ALA A 234 2.36 26.34 22.45
N ILE A 235 1.53 25.45 21.88
CA ILE A 235 1.87 24.53 20.80
C ILE A 235 1.13 24.97 19.52
N VAL A 236 1.82 25.02 18.39
CA VAL A 236 1.22 25.41 17.10
C VAL A 236 0.16 24.40 16.65
N GLU A 237 0.46 23.11 16.76
CA GLU A 237 -0.44 22.02 16.38
C GLU A 237 -0.63 21.02 17.55
N PRO A 238 -1.53 21.33 18.49
CA PRO A 238 -1.65 20.59 19.76
C PRO A 238 -2.33 19.21 19.63
N ASP A 239 -3.06 18.99 18.54
CA ASP A 239 -3.76 17.74 18.27
C ASP A 239 -3.09 17.02 17.09
N LEU A 240 -3.10 15.69 17.11
CA LEU A 240 -2.78 14.89 15.93
C LEU A 240 -4.10 14.48 15.29
N GLU A 241 -4.34 14.99 14.08
CA GLU A 241 -5.56 14.74 13.32
C GLU A 241 -5.26 13.90 12.07
N ASP A 242 -6.17 13.01 11.72
CA ASP A 242 -6.14 12.19 10.50
C ASP A 242 -7.34 12.55 9.61
N GLU A 243 -7.07 12.98 8.39
CA GLU A 243 -8.09 13.23 7.38
C GLU A 243 -8.40 11.95 6.58
N HIS A 244 -9.66 11.50 6.68
CA HIS A 244 -10.24 10.59 5.69
C HIS A 244 -10.60 11.38 4.43
N LEU A 245 -10.08 10.96 3.28
CA LEU A 245 -10.25 11.66 2.01
C LEU A 245 -11.11 10.81 1.07
N ASP A 246 -12.30 11.30 0.73
CA ASP A 246 -13.25 10.62 -0.17
C ASP A 246 -13.25 11.31 -1.54
N PHE A 247 -13.09 10.49 -2.59
CA PHE A 247 -12.98 10.89 -3.99
C PHE A 247 -14.12 10.31 -4.86
N GLY A 248 -15.24 9.90 -4.24
CA GLY A 248 -16.34 9.19 -4.92
C GLY A 248 -16.32 7.70 -4.61
N GLU A 249 -16.11 6.85 -5.62
CA GLU A 249 -16.07 5.38 -5.40
C GLU A 249 -14.80 4.88 -4.69
N MET A 250 -13.82 5.75 -4.47
CA MET A 250 -12.57 5.45 -3.76
C MET A 250 -12.29 6.47 -2.65
N SER A 251 -11.61 6.03 -1.59
CA SER A 251 -11.19 6.89 -0.48
C SER A 251 -9.83 6.49 0.09
N MET A 252 -9.15 7.44 0.75
CA MET A 252 -7.97 7.19 1.58
C MET A 252 -8.37 7.12 3.04
N GLY A 253 -8.25 5.92 3.62
CA GLY A 253 -8.51 5.63 5.03
C GLY A 253 -7.29 5.80 5.93
N PRO A 254 -7.40 5.48 7.23
CA PRO A 254 -6.28 5.50 8.16
C PRO A 254 -5.07 4.72 7.63
N GLY A 255 -3.90 5.35 7.63
CA GLY A 255 -2.65 4.71 7.21
C GLY A 255 -1.96 4.05 8.40
N ARG A 256 -0.96 3.21 8.13
CA ARG A 256 -0.24 2.45 9.16
C ARG A 256 1.23 2.39 8.85
N ALA A 257 2.06 2.49 9.88
CA ALA A 257 3.49 2.26 9.82
C ALA A 257 3.86 1.02 10.64
N PHE A 258 4.81 0.22 10.12
CA PHE A 258 5.15 -1.09 10.68
C PHE A 258 6.52 -1.57 10.17
N ALA A 259 7.13 -2.52 10.89
CA ALA A 259 8.35 -3.18 10.45
C ALA A 259 8.10 -4.20 9.34
N LEU A 260 8.92 -4.18 8.30
CA LEU A 260 8.87 -5.11 7.19
C LEU A 260 9.18 -6.54 7.69
N GLY A 261 8.30 -7.49 7.37
CA GLY A 261 8.41 -8.88 7.82
C GLY A 261 7.72 -9.18 9.16
N ALA A 262 7.24 -8.16 9.89
CA ALA A 262 6.35 -8.34 11.02
C ALA A 262 4.88 -8.50 10.56
N PRO A 263 4.01 -9.18 11.32
CA PRO A 263 2.57 -9.18 11.03
C PRO A 263 2.02 -7.74 11.06
N ARG A 264 1.33 -7.28 10.00
CA ARG A 264 0.81 -5.89 9.81
C ARG A 264 -0.07 -5.35 10.95
N LEU A 265 -0.57 -6.23 11.82
CA LEU A 265 -1.42 -5.87 12.98
C LEU A 265 -0.66 -5.81 14.31
N ALA A 266 0.53 -6.40 14.42
CA ALA A 266 1.34 -6.34 15.63
C ALA A 266 2.24 -5.10 15.60
N GLY A 267 2.13 -4.22 16.60
CA GLY A 267 3.03 -3.05 16.73
C GLY A 267 2.81 -1.94 15.70
N SER A 268 1.63 -1.86 15.07
CA SER A 268 1.34 -0.83 14.08
C SER A 268 1.22 0.57 14.69
N ILE A 269 1.81 1.55 14.01
CA ILE A 269 1.75 2.97 14.37
C ILE A 269 0.79 3.67 13.40
N PRO A 270 -0.12 4.55 13.86
CA PRO A 270 -1.00 5.26 12.95
C PRO A 270 -0.21 6.25 12.08
N VAL A 271 -0.63 6.37 10.81
CA VAL A 271 -0.15 7.40 9.87
C VAL A 271 -1.28 8.40 9.67
N ALA A 272 -1.05 9.63 10.14
CA ALA A 272 -2.00 10.72 10.08
C ALA A 272 -1.90 11.45 8.74
N LYS A 273 -3.03 11.66 8.05
CA LYS A 273 -3.07 12.34 6.76
C LYS A 273 -3.56 13.76 6.89
N ARG A 274 -2.94 14.66 6.11
CA ARG A 274 -3.36 16.05 5.99
C ARG A 274 -3.14 16.55 4.57
N LEU A 275 -4.22 16.93 3.89
CA LEU A 275 -4.18 17.48 2.53
C LEU A 275 -4.21 19.01 2.58
N VAL A 276 -3.13 19.66 2.17
CA VAL A 276 -2.94 21.11 2.26
C VAL A 276 -2.77 21.71 0.87
N ASN A 277 -3.39 22.87 0.61
CA ASN A 277 -3.05 23.68 -0.55
C ASN A 277 -2.00 24.73 -0.18
N ILE A 278 -0.85 24.70 -0.84
CA ILE A 278 0.28 25.59 -0.57
C ILE A 278 0.63 26.26 -1.89
N GLU A 279 0.27 27.53 -2.03
CA GLU A 279 0.53 28.33 -3.24
C GLU A 279 0.01 27.70 -4.53
N GLY A 280 -1.19 27.10 -4.46
CA GLY A 280 -1.82 26.45 -5.61
C GLY A 280 -1.34 25.02 -5.87
N ARG A 281 -0.45 24.47 -5.03
CA ARG A 281 -0.04 23.05 -5.07
C ARG A 281 -0.78 22.27 -4.00
N THR A 282 -1.33 21.13 -4.37
CA THR A 282 -2.07 20.26 -3.45
C THR A 282 -1.15 19.17 -2.92
N ILE A 283 -0.78 19.26 -1.64
CA ILE A 283 0.17 18.37 -1.00
C ILE A 283 -0.53 17.52 0.05
N LEU A 284 -0.40 16.20 -0.07
CA LEU A 284 -0.75 15.26 0.98
C LEU A 284 0.47 15.03 1.87
N PHE A 285 0.33 15.33 3.15
CA PHE A 285 1.29 14.94 4.19
C PHE A 285 0.80 13.68 4.88
N GLU A 286 1.70 12.73 5.06
CA GLU A 286 1.46 11.50 5.79
C GLU A 286 2.46 11.41 6.94
N ALA A 287 1.96 11.54 8.16
CA ALA A 287 2.78 11.82 9.33
C ALA A 287 2.78 10.64 10.32
N VAL A 288 3.98 10.28 10.77
CA VAL A 288 4.20 9.33 11.86
C VAL A 288 4.93 10.03 13.00
N GLU A 289 4.40 9.97 14.22
CA GLU A 289 5.12 10.49 15.40
C GLU A 289 6.42 9.69 15.60
N ILE A 290 7.57 10.39 15.61
CA ILE A 290 8.92 9.82 15.74
C ILE A 290 9.03 8.98 17.02
N GLU A 291 8.45 9.47 18.12
CA GLU A 291 8.44 8.76 19.40
C GLU A 291 7.81 7.37 19.28
N SER A 292 6.70 7.25 18.53
CA SER A 292 6.02 5.97 18.32
C SER A 292 6.80 5.03 17.39
N ALA A 293 7.53 5.59 16.42
CA ALA A 293 8.34 4.83 15.47
C ALA A 293 9.75 4.48 15.98
N ARG A 294 10.20 5.09 17.07
CA ARG A 294 11.58 5.03 17.55
C ARG A 294 12.13 3.61 17.67
N GLU A 295 11.38 2.71 18.30
CA GLU A 295 11.83 1.33 18.51
C GLU A 295 12.08 0.60 17.18
N GLU A 296 11.23 0.82 16.17
CA GLU A 296 11.39 0.18 14.86
C GLU A 296 12.49 0.85 14.02
N LEU A 297 12.59 2.17 14.09
CA LEU A 297 13.66 2.91 13.41
C LEU A 297 15.03 2.51 13.96
N GLU A 298 15.20 2.40 15.28
CA GLU A 298 16.47 2.01 15.92
C GLU A 298 16.95 0.59 15.56
N LYS A 299 16.05 -0.27 15.06
CA LYS A 299 16.41 -1.61 14.54
C LYS A 299 17.04 -1.56 13.14
N LEU A 300 16.87 -0.46 12.41
CA LEU A 300 17.46 -0.29 11.09
C LEU A 300 18.97 -0.06 11.17
N PRO A 301 19.73 -0.42 10.12
CA PRO A 301 21.13 -0.03 10.00
C PRO A 301 21.33 1.48 10.19
N LEU A 302 22.41 1.86 10.87
CA LEU A 302 22.87 3.25 10.87
C LEU A 302 23.27 3.66 9.45
N VAL A 303 23.18 4.97 9.20
CA VAL A 303 23.63 5.67 7.99
C VAL A 303 24.94 5.07 7.46
N GLN A 304 24.86 4.36 6.34
CA GLN A 304 26.05 3.80 5.69
C GLN A 304 26.70 4.87 4.81
N ALA A 305 27.99 5.16 5.04
CA ALA A 305 28.77 6.15 4.30
C ALA A 305 29.16 5.72 2.86
N PHE A 306 28.65 4.59 2.38
CA PHE A 306 29.16 3.90 1.19
C PHE A 306 28.65 4.43 -0.16
N TRP A 307 27.70 5.37 -0.18
CA TRP A 307 27.12 5.90 -1.41
C TRP A 307 27.09 7.43 -1.38
N GLN A 308 27.31 8.08 -2.54
CA GLN A 308 27.37 9.54 -2.66
C GLN A 308 26.03 10.18 -2.28
N ARG A 309 25.93 10.71 -1.05
CA ARG A 309 24.78 11.52 -0.62
C ARG A 309 24.92 12.92 -1.17
N ARG A 310 23.79 13.49 -1.60
CA ARG A 310 23.69 14.94 -1.75
C ARG A 310 23.60 15.55 -0.35
N SER A 311 24.26 16.67 -0.06
CA SER A 311 23.88 17.44 1.14
C SER A 311 22.71 18.33 0.77
N LEU A 312 21.68 18.31 1.60
CA LEU A 312 20.64 19.33 1.60
C LEU A 312 21.06 20.36 2.64
N ASP A 313 21.61 21.48 2.20
CA ASP A 313 21.85 22.64 3.08
C ASP A 313 20.51 23.35 3.31
N ARG A 314 19.67 22.81 4.19
CA ARG A 314 18.37 23.40 4.52
C ARG A 314 18.25 23.58 6.03
N THR A 315 17.91 24.80 6.44
CA THR A 315 17.62 25.13 7.84
C THR A 315 16.13 24.92 8.13
N PRO A 316 15.77 24.49 9.35
CA PRO A 316 14.37 24.45 9.79
C PRO A 316 13.65 25.75 9.49
N SER A 317 12.43 25.67 8.98
CA SER A 317 11.61 26.84 8.67
C SER A 317 10.21 26.67 9.23
N PRO A 318 9.62 27.72 9.84
CA PRO A 318 8.20 27.72 10.21
C PRO A 318 7.28 27.90 8.99
N GLN A 319 7.83 28.23 7.81
CA GLN A 319 7.05 28.40 6.59
C GLN A 319 7.01 27.09 5.81
N LEU A 320 5.84 26.44 5.80
CA LEU A 320 5.61 25.16 5.10
C LEU A 320 6.03 25.22 3.61
N ARG A 321 5.85 26.37 2.94
CA ARG A 321 6.31 26.61 1.56
C ARG A 321 7.81 26.36 1.36
N ALA A 322 8.65 26.73 2.33
CA ALA A 322 10.11 26.64 2.21
C ALA A 322 10.62 25.19 2.14
N GLN A 323 9.76 24.22 2.43
CA GLN A 323 10.09 22.81 2.54
C GLN A 323 9.65 22.01 1.30
N ILE A 324 8.71 22.53 0.51
CA ILE A 324 8.28 21.89 -0.72
C ILE A 324 9.35 22.14 -1.79
N PRO A 325 9.93 21.10 -2.42
CA PRO A 325 10.80 21.28 -3.57
C PRO A 325 10.11 22.17 -4.61
N PRO A 326 10.81 23.10 -5.28
CA PRO A 326 10.20 23.98 -6.25
C PRO A 326 9.45 23.15 -7.30
N ALA A 327 8.30 23.65 -7.76
CA ALA A 327 7.62 23.00 -8.86
C ALA A 327 8.63 22.88 -10.02
N PRO A 328 8.72 21.72 -10.69
CA PRO A 328 9.56 21.60 -11.87
C PRO A 328 9.13 22.73 -12.82
N GLU A 329 10.11 23.47 -13.33
CA GLU A 329 9.82 24.54 -14.28
C GLU A 329 8.93 23.93 -15.36
N ARG A 330 7.82 24.62 -15.69
CA ARG A 330 7.02 24.31 -16.88
C ARG A 330 7.84 24.68 -18.11
N ASP A 331 9.02 24.10 -18.24
CA ASP A 331 9.71 24.11 -19.49
C ASP A 331 8.81 23.36 -20.45
N SER A 332 8.46 24.10 -21.49
CA SER A 332 7.96 23.68 -22.78
C SER A 332 8.20 22.20 -23.07
N ILE A 333 7.37 21.63 -23.93
CA ILE A 333 7.70 20.45 -24.75
C ILE A 333 9.08 20.69 -25.38
N ALA A 334 10.13 20.41 -24.63
CA ALA A 334 11.52 20.66 -24.96
C ALA A 334 11.99 19.29 -25.38
N VAL A 335 12.10 19.19 -26.71
CA VAL A 335 12.82 18.15 -27.43
C VAL A 335 13.87 17.52 -26.52
N ALA A 336 13.71 16.21 -26.30
CA ALA A 336 14.63 15.32 -25.61
C ALA A 336 16.08 15.82 -25.69
N GLY A 337 16.61 16.30 -24.57
CA GLY A 337 17.96 16.82 -24.53
C GLY A 337 18.42 17.09 -23.10
N ARG A 338 19.17 16.14 -22.54
CA ARG A 338 20.00 16.22 -21.31
C ARG A 338 19.38 15.86 -19.95
N ALA A 339 18.36 15.01 -19.90
CA ALA A 339 18.42 13.93 -18.93
C ALA A 339 19.29 12.83 -19.56
N ALA A 340 20.25 12.24 -18.83
CA ALA A 340 20.79 10.97 -19.28
C ALA A 340 19.57 10.05 -19.48
N PRO A 341 19.31 9.54 -20.69
CA PRO A 341 18.15 8.72 -20.91
C PRO A 341 18.34 7.51 -20.01
N ILE A 342 17.47 7.35 -19.02
CA ILE A 342 17.25 6.02 -18.52
C ILE A 342 16.54 5.30 -19.66
N GLU A 343 17.33 4.73 -20.59
CA GLU A 343 16.85 3.89 -21.70
C GLU A 343 16.23 2.57 -21.18
N GLN A 344 16.20 2.38 -19.86
CA GLN A 344 15.67 1.20 -19.19
C GLN A 344 14.26 1.51 -18.69
N GLY A 345 13.25 0.92 -19.35
CA GLY A 345 11.92 0.81 -18.79
C GLY A 345 11.89 -0.11 -17.57
N ILE A 346 10.75 -0.20 -16.89
CA ILE A 346 10.59 -1.07 -15.73
C ILE A 346 11.03 -2.50 -16.08
N THR A 347 11.98 -3.03 -15.32
CA THR A 347 12.54 -4.37 -15.53
C THR A 347 11.80 -5.41 -14.71
N ARG A 348 11.69 -6.65 -15.21
CA ARG A 348 11.10 -7.77 -14.47
C ARG A 348 12.18 -8.54 -13.73
N LEU A 349 12.09 -8.58 -12.40
CA LEU A 349 12.99 -9.34 -11.54
C LEU A 349 12.18 -10.13 -10.51
N PHE A 350 11.98 -11.42 -10.77
CA PHE A 350 11.38 -12.35 -9.80
C PHE A 350 12.49 -12.99 -8.94
N ALA A 351 13.28 -12.19 -8.25
CA ALA A 351 14.31 -12.70 -7.34
C ALA A 351 13.70 -12.95 -5.95
N GLN A 352 13.80 -14.19 -5.45
CA GLN A 352 13.49 -14.53 -4.07
C GLN A 352 14.62 -14.09 -3.15
N ASN A 353 14.76 -12.79 -2.90
CA ASN A 353 15.58 -12.32 -1.80
C ASN A 353 14.71 -12.22 -0.54
N SER A 354 15.21 -12.70 0.60
CA SER A 354 14.59 -12.40 1.88
C SER A 354 14.52 -10.88 2.03
N PRO A 355 13.38 -10.31 2.47
CA PRO A 355 13.27 -8.86 2.64
C PRO A 355 14.34 -8.41 3.64
N ALA A 356 15.15 -7.44 3.24
CA ALA A 356 16.02 -6.73 4.18
C ALA A 356 15.15 -6.09 5.27
N PRO A 357 15.66 -5.90 6.50
CA PRO A 357 14.94 -5.15 7.52
C PRO A 357 14.52 -3.78 6.96
N GLY A 358 13.28 -3.36 7.20
CA GLY A 358 12.80 -2.07 6.75
C GLY A 358 11.67 -1.55 7.64
N PHE A 359 11.50 -0.23 7.69
CA PHE A 359 10.35 0.41 8.32
C PHE A 359 9.45 1.02 7.25
N VAL A 360 8.18 0.65 7.26
CA VAL A 360 7.20 1.05 6.25
C VAL A 360 6.34 2.17 6.79
N ILE A 361 6.18 3.25 6.01
CA ILE A 361 5.10 4.24 6.14
C ILE A 361 4.19 4.06 4.91
N ASP A 362 2.93 3.73 5.13
CA ASP A 362 1.99 3.28 4.09
C ASP A 362 0.70 4.11 4.06
N TRP A 363 0.22 4.36 2.85
CA TRP A 363 -1.19 4.70 2.56
C TRP A 363 -1.80 3.81 1.47
N GLU A 364 -3.12 3.62 1.58
CA GLU A 364 -3.94 2.92 0.59
C GLU A 364 -5.11 3.81 0.13
N VAL A 365 -5.34 3.88 -1.19
CA VAL A 365 -6.63 4.31 -1.74
C VAL A 365 -7.42 3.04 -2.00
N VAL A 366 -8.54 2.88 -1.30
CA VAL A 366 -9.44 1.72 -1.39
C VAL A 366 -10.78 2.09 -2.00
N SER A 367 -11.37 1.15 -2.73
CA SER A 367 -12.78 1.16 -3.08
C SER A 367 -13.65 0.96 -1.83
N SER A 368 -14.79 1.64 -1.78
CA SER A 368 -15.61 1.84 -0.57
C SER A 368 -16.40 0.63 -0.03
N VAL A 369 -16.20 -0.58 -0.56
CA VAL A 369 -16.96 -1.78 -0.12
C VAL A 369 -16.07 -2.73 0.67
N SER A 370 -16.45 -3.08 1.90
CA SER A 370 -15.78 -4.10 2.70
C SER A 370 -16.25 -5.51 2.32
N GLY A 371 -15.31 -6.45 2.15
CA GLY A 371 -15.63 -7.83 1.76
C GLY A 371 -16.40 -8.58 2.85
N MET A 372 -17.62 -9.03 2.54
CA MET A 372 -18.40 -9.96 3.35
C MET A 372 -18.79 -11.17 2.51
N ARG A 373 -18.65 -12.39 3.03
CA ARG A 373 -19.17 -13.62 2.40
C ARG A 373 -20.55 -13.94 2.95
N PHE A 374 -21.56 -14.11 2.08
CA PHE A 374 -22.91 -14.56 2.48
C PHE A 374 -23.25 -15.95 1.89
N LYS A 375 -24.10 -16.67 2.61
CA LYS A 375 -24.45 -18.08 2.40
C LYS A 375 -25.54 -18.22 1.31
N GLY A 376 -25.40 -19.24 0.45
CA GLY A 376 -26.20 -19.44 -0.77
C GLY A 376 -27.70 -19.75 -0.56
N TYR A 377 -28.47 -19.53 -1.62
CA TYR A 377 -29.89 -19.85 -1.73
C TYR A 377 -30.09 -21.01 -2.73
N SER A 378 -31.08 -21.85 -2.49
CA SER A 378 -31.66 -22.76 -3.49
C SER A 378 -32.99 -22.19 -3.96
N THR A 379 -33.26 -22.22 -5.27
CA THR A 379 -34.60 -21.98 -5.80
C THR A 379 -35.23 -23.36 -6.03
N PRO A 380 -36.35 -23.71 -5.37
CA PRO A 380 -37.11 -24.88 -5.77
C PRO A 380 -37.60 -24.63 -7.20
N GLY A 381 -37.38 -25.58 -8.10
CA GLY A 381 -37.93 -25.54 -9.44
C GLY A 381 -39.45 -25.35 -9.36
N GLN A 382 -39.98 -24.39 -10.10
CA GLN A 382 -41.42 -24.37 -10.36
C GLN A 382 -41.74 -25.58 -11.25
N ASP A 383 -42.52 -26.50 -10.70
CA ASP A 383 -43.19 -27.54 -11.47
C ASP A 383 -44.01 -26.89 -12.59
N VAL A 384 -43.76 -27.30 -13.83
CA VAL A 384 -44.68 -27.14 -14.97
C VAL A 384 -45.10 -28.52 -15.44
#